data_AF-A0A9D6Q7W5-F1
#
_entry.id   AF-A0A9D6Q7W5-F1
#
_cell.length_a   1.000
_cell.length_b   1.000
_cell.length_c   1.000
_cell.angle_alpha   90.00
_cell.angle_beta   90.00
_cell.angle_gamma   90.00
#
_symmetry.space_group_name_H-M   'P 1'
#
loop_
_entity.id
_entity.type
_entity.pdbx_description
1 polymer ?
#
loop_
_entity_poly.entity_id
_entity_poly.type
_entity_poly.pdbx_seq_one_letter_code
_entity_poly.pdbx_strand_id
1 'polypeptide(L)' 'MNVVQRAGMEDDVKLIAPLTMQNIGETVVTERLASREEVDDVVRELYVLAGDPRAVVSTPRLVQAWGRRAGS' A
#
# COMPACT_ATOMS: atom_id res chain seq x y z
N MET A 1 -22.10 12.42 4.04
CA MET A 1 -20.96 11.68 3.47
C MET A 1 -20.04 11.31 4.62
N ASN A 2 -19.89 10.01 4.92
CA ASN A 2 -19.07 9.54 6.02
C ASN A 2 -17.73 9.04 5.46
N VAL A 3 -16.64 9.73 5.78
CA VAL A 3 -15.28 9.31 5.38
C VAL A 3 -14.70 8.48 6.52
N VAL A 4 -14.58 7.17 6.31
CA VAL A 4 -14.04 6.23 7.30
C VAL A 4 -12.61 5.83 6.90
N GLN A 5 -11.66 5.88 7.83
CA GLN A 5 -10.31 5.35 7.61
C GLN A 5 -10.39 3.86 7.81
N ARG A 6 -9.91 3.07 6.85
CA ARG A 6 -9.74 1.65 7.11
C ARG A 6 -8.47 1.46 7.91
N ALA A 7 -8.61 0.93 9.11
CA ALA A 7 -7.52 0.56 10.01
C ALA A 7 -7.86 -0.78 10.66
N GLY A 8 -6.86 -1.62 10.88
CA GLY A 8 -7.05 -2.97 11.38
C GLY A 8 -5.83 -3.49 12.13
N MET A 9 -6.09 -4.35 13.12
CA MET A 9 -5.08 -5.14 13.83
C MET A 9 -5.00 -6.58 13.30
N GLU A 10 -6.11 -7.05 12.74
CA GLU A 10 -6.22 -8.24 11.92
C GLU A 10 -6.91 -7.76 10.63
N ASP A 11 -6.72 -8.46 9.50
CA ASP A 11 -7.32 -8.22 8.16
C ASP A 11 -6.32 -7.84 7.04
N ASP A 12 -6.77 -8.07 5.80
CA ASP A 12 -6.14 -7.71 4.53
C ASP A 12 -5.68 -6.24 4.44
N VAL A 13 -6.21 -5.36 5.30
CA VAL A 13 -5.81 -3.95 5.37
C VAL A 13 -4.30 -3.80 5.60
N LYS A 14 -3.70 -4.68 6.41
CA LYS A 14 -2.26 -4.65 6.69
C LYS A 14 -1.41 -5.06 5.48
N LEU A 15 -2.01 -5.79 4.53
CA LEU A 15 -1.32 -6.29 3.34
C LEU A 15 -1.26 -5.27 2.19
N ILE A 16 -2.00 -4.17 2.26
CA ILE A 16 -2.01 -3.17 1.19
C ILE A 16 -0.63 -2.59 0.95
N ALA A 17 0.13 -2.26 2.00
CA ALA A 17 1.47 -1.71 1.86
C ALA A 17 2.47 -2.71 1.20
N PRO A 18 2.66 -3.95 1.72
CA PRO A 18 3.59 -4.89 1.10
C PRO A 18 3.19 -5.28 -0.33
N LEU A 19 1.89 -5.49 -0.60
CA LEU A 19 1.41 -5.80 -1.95
C LEU A 19 1.64 -4.64 -2.93
N THR A 20 1.44 -3.40 -2.48
CA THR A 20 1.72 -2.22 -3.32
C THR A 20 3.20 -2.14 -3.67
N MET A 21 4.08 -2.31 -2.68
CA MET A 21 5.52 -2.28 -2.91
C MET A 21 5.97 -3.41 -3.86
N GLN A 22 5.46 -4.63 -3.70
CA GLN A 22 5.73 -5.73 -4.64
C GLN A 22 5.30 -5.39 -6.06
N ASN A 23 4.11 -4.81 -6.23
CA ASN A 23 3.57 -4.48 -7.55
C ASN A 23 4.36 -3.37 -8.27
N ILE A 24 4.98 -2.45 -7.54
CA ILE A 24 5.78 -1.35 -8.13
C ILE A 24 7.29 -1.59 -8.06
N GLY A 25 7.74 -2.69 -7.44
CA GLY A 25 9.15 -2.93 -7.11
C GLY A 25 10.04 -2.93 -8.34
N GLU A 26 9.62 -3.60 -9.42
CA GLU A 26 10.38 -3.61 -10.68
C GLU A 26 10.51 -2.21 -11.29
N THR A 27 9.45 -1.40 -11.22
CA THR A 27 9.50 0.00 -11.68
C THR A 27 10.46 0.82 -10.84
N VAL A 28 10.45 0.67 -9.52
CA VAL A 28 11.36 1.38 -8.61
C VAL A 28 12.83 1.06 -8.90
N VAL A 29 13.14 -0.21 -9.20
CA VAL A 29 14.49 -0.63 -9.62
C VAL A 29 14.84 -0.08 -11.01
N THR A 30 13.93 -0.19 -11.97
CA THR A 30 14.12 0.28 -13.36
C THR A 30 14.41 1.78 -13.41
N GLU A 31 13.66 2.56 -12.65
CA GLU A 31 13.81 4.02 -12.53
C GLU A 31 14.99 4.42 -11.61
N ARG A 32 15.79 3.45 -11.12
CA ARG A 32 16.96 3.66 -10.26
C ARG A 32 16.65 4.43 -8.97
N LEU A 33 15.44 4.26 -8.45
CA LEU A 33 15.00 4.91 -7.22
C LEU A 33 15.46 4.14 -5.97
N ALA A 34 15.67 2.83 -6.11
CA ALA A 34 16.28 1.95 -5.11
C ALA A 34 16.89 0.71 -5.80
N SER A 35 17.79 0.02 -5.13
CA SER A 35 18.29 -1.29 -5.55
C SER A 35 17.25 -2.40 -5.34
N ARG A 36 17.46 -3.55 -6.00
CA ARG A 36 16.62 -4.75 -5.81
C ARG A 36 16.63 -5.22 -4.35
N GLU A 37 17.80 -5.20 -3.72
CA GLU A 37 17.98 -5.60 -2.31
C GLU A 37 17.18 -4.69 -1.37
N GLU A 38 17.25 -3.37 -1.56
CA GLU A 38 16.47 -2.42 -0.76
C GLU A 38 14.95 -2.63 -0.94
N VAL A 39 14.49 -2.90 -2.17
CA VAL A 39 13.07 -3.19 -2.42
C VAL A 39 12.64 -4.48 -1.72
N ASP A 40 13.44 -5.55 -1.82
CA ASP A 40 13.14 -6.84 -1.20
C ASP A 40 13.13 -6.73 0.33
N ASP A 41 14.04 -5.94 0.91
CA ASP A 41 14.07 -5.66 2.34
C ASP A 41 12.85 -4.88 2.82
N VAL A 42 12.44 -3.84 2.10
CA VAL A 42 11.23 -3.09 2.43
C VAL A 42 10.00 -4.00 2.36
N VAL A 43 9.87 -4.83 1.33
CA VAL A 43 8.77 -5.80 1.22
C VAL A 43 8.75 -6.73 2.43
N ARG A 44 9.90 -7.31 2.79
CA ARG A 44 10.04 -8.19 3.96
C ARG A 44 9.60 -7.50 5.25
N GLU A 45 10.08 -6.29 5.50
CA GLU A 45 9.76 -5.53 6.72
C GLU A 45 8.27 -5.16 6.80
N LEU A 46 7.66 -4.82 5.67
CA LEU A 46 6.21 -4.57 5.60
C LEU A 46 5.40 -5.82 5.93
N TYR A 47 5.83 -7.02 5.51
CA TYR A 47 5.19 -8.27 5.92
C TYR A 47 5.39 -8.59 7.40
N VAL A 48 6.58 -8.31 7.96
CA VAL A 48 6.82 -8.45 9.41
C VAL A 48 5.88 -7.56 10.21
N LEU A 49 5.73 -6.29 9.80
CA LEU A 49 4.80 -5.35 10.43
C LEU A 49 3.34 -5.82 10.28
N ALA A 50 2.98 -6.32 9.10
CA ALA A 50 1.63 -6.82 8.85
C ALA A 50 1.30 -8.05 9.73
N GLY A 51 2.29 -8.88 10.03
CA GLY A 51 2.16 -10.06 10.88
C GLY A 51 2.17 -9.78 12.39
N ASP A 52 2.57 -8.59 12.86
CA ASP A 52 2.57 -8.30 14.31
C ASP A 52 1.13 -8.05 14.80
N PRO A 53 0.58 -8.92 15.67
CA PRO A 53 -0.78 -8.77 16.20
C PRO A 53 -0.94 -7.54 17.10
N ARG A 54 0.16 -6.94 17.57
CA ARG A 54 0.15 -5.73 18.40
C ARG A 54 0.23 -4.44 17.57
N ALA A 55 0.49 -4.55 16.27
CA ALA A 55 0.54 -3.39 15.39
C ALA A 55 -0.85 -3.01 14.88
N VAL A 56 -1.14 -1.72 14.81
CA VAL A 56 -2.29 -1.18 14.07
C VAL A 56 -1.76 -0.58 12.77
N VAL A 57 -2.29 -1.01 11.64
CA VAL A 57 -1.97 -0.38 10.34
C VAL A 57 -3.24 0.22 9.77
N SER A 58 -3.11 1.40 9.18
CA SER A 58 -4.20 2.04 8.44
C SER A 58 -3.79 2.30 7.01
N THR A 59 -4.75 2.27 6.11
CA THR A 59 -4.54 2.71 4.73
C THR A 59 -4.73 4.23 4.63
N PRO A 60 -4.14 4.88 3.61
CA PRO A 60 -4.46 6.26 3.30
C PRO A 60 -5.95 6.44 3.04
N ARG A 61 -6.47 7.66 3.24
CA ARG A 61 -7.86 7.99 2.94
C ARG A 61 -8.10 7.85 1.45
N LEU A 62 -8.96 6.90 1.06
CA LEU A 62 -9.35 6.67 -0.33
C LEU A 62 -10.63 7.44 -0.64
N VAL A 63 -10.58 8.27 -1.67
CA VAL A 63 -11.75 8.92 -2.26
C VAL A 63 -11.91 8.39 -3.68
N GLN A 64 -13.03 7.73 -3.96
CA GLN A 64 -13.38 7.31 -5.32
C GLN A 64 -14.12 8.45 -6.01
N ALA A 65 -13.54 8.97 -7.08
CA ALA A 65 -14.13 10.01 -7.90
C ALA A 65 -14.18 9.55 -9.36
N TRP A 66 -15.27 9.89 -10.05
CA TRP A 66 -15.46 9.63 -11.48
C TRP A 66 -15.66 10.96 -12.20
N GLY A 67 -14.86 11.21 -13.24
CA GLY A 67 -15.08 12.32 -14.16
C GLY A 67 -16.00 11.90 -15.30
N ARG A 68 -16.92 12.78 -15.73
CA ARG A 68 -17.59 12.66 -17.03
C ARG A 68 -16.90 13.59 -18.02
N ARG A 69 -16.76 13.16 -19.27
CA ARG A 69 -16.33 14.06 -20.35
C ARG A 69 -17.42 15.11 -20.54
N ALA A 70 -17.05 16.39 -20.59
CA ALA A 70 -17.97 17.45 -20.96
C ALA A 70 -18.34 17.30 -22.44
N GLY A 71 -19.63 17.18 -22.75
CA GLY A 71 -20.17 17.06 -24.11
C GLY A 71 -20.23 15.62 -24.62
N SER A 72 -21.44 15.05 -24.60
CA SER A 72 -21.91 14.02 -25.51
C SER A 72 -22.90 14.66 -26.48
#